data_AF-A0A383UKD3-F1
#
_entry.id   AF-A0A383UKD3-F1
#
_cell.length_a   1.000
_cell.length_b   1.000
_cell.length_c   1.000
_cell.angle_alpha   90.00
_cell.angle_beta   90.00
_cell.angle_gamma   90.00
#
_symmetry.space_group_name_H-M   'P 1'
#
loop_
_entity.id
_entity.type
_entity.pdbx_description
1 polymer ?
#
loop_
_entity_poly.entity_id
_entity_poly.type
_entity_poly.pdbx_seq_one_letter_code
_entity_poly.pdbx_strand_id
1 'polypeptide(L)'
;MLKIGAHVPNQFFNDNGLIQELFVSSSALNGCGLEIILLKSELAIPELDDGNFLDALLVPNMNIPTSRTGRQSQVTMPVHRTLIVSEGLLGMAMTLKFSTNVDNNIIATAVDLKVPDVQKSTVPCYFFDISSADHVLKTCRNIANGSLLCGKPWLTSGIPQIQEWLVRNTSPTKALMKPPLKNYIELLVQDVATAIESEQIRYLSTASTSTLSPEVTVRLQQDLEKWKFLGHSELQEQLEIAFNGRRWHKLKWWKLFWRVDDVSMIASEIINQRFLNTAEHDTIFLAGRFQEHGILRGSEVMSLDSWAKNIEVRKEPEAKLGSSPRSAQIKDFVPMPEDTSIPKFRECSWPQGIPATRLYLLQRTVPALQSLAQRLVIQTLSLSSFATALGSLMYLSSWSVGIYEAGAVTALFVVVSLRKMQGKWEAARKYWEKEVYEEGRKALRSVEGQFHADLSVKPVVPVNEELTKAKSIIQAIRVTLASCT
;
A
#
# COMPACT_ATOMS: atom_id res chain seq x y z
N MET A 1 13.95 -33.74 -41.83
CA MET A 1 14.13 -34.43 -40.53
C MET A 1 15.00 -35.65 -40.76
N LEU A 2 16.11 -35.79 -40.05
CA LEU A 2 17.03 -36.93 -40.19
C LEU A 2 16.64 -37.98 -39.14
N LYS A 3 16.28 -39.19 -39.57
CA LYS A 3 15.91 -40.30 -38.69
C LYS A 3 16.92 -41.42 -38.83
N ILE A 4 17.73 -41.67 -37.81
CA ILE A 4 18.82 -42.65 -37.93
C ILE A 4 18.22 -44.07 -37.86
N GLY A 5 18.29 -44.84 -38.96
CA GLY A 5 17.63 -46.15 -39.13
C GLY A 5 18.09 -46.94 -40.38
N ALA A 6 17.47 -48.10 -40.65
CA ALA A 6 17.87 -49.03 -41.73
C ALA A 6 17.57 -48.50 -43.15
N HIS A 7 18.43 -48.91 -44.09
CA HIS A 7 18.82 -48.28 -45.36
C HIS A 7 17.73 -48.09 -46.47
N VAL A 8 17.73 -46.91 -47.13
CA VAL A 8 17.13 -46.63 -48.46
C VAL A 8 18.01 -45.59 -49.21
N PRO A 9 18.22 -45.67 -50.55
CA PRO A 9 19.24 -44.89 -51.27
C PRO A 9 18.88 -43.41 -51.60
N ASN A 10 19.94 -42.65 -51.87
CA ASN A 10 20.09 -41.19 -51.89
C ASN A 10 19.54 -40.42 -53.13
N GLN A 11 18.83 -39.31 -52.91
CA GLN A 11 18.77 -38.12 -53.79
C GLN A 11 18.68 -36.85 -52.93
N PHE A 12 19.57 -35.86 -53.17
CA PHE A 12 20.04 -34.97 -52.09
C PHE A 12 19.38 -33.61 -51.95
N PHE A 13 18.75 -33.02 -52.96
CA PHE A 13 17.95 -31.80 -52.81
C PHE A 13 17.02 -31.74 -54.03
N ASN A 14 15.71 -31.87 -53.81
CA ASN A 14 14.70 -31.64 -54.85
C ASN A 14 13.92 -30.40 -54.43
N ASP A 15 13.77 -29.42 -55.32
CA ASP A 15 13.10 -28.11 -55.09
C ASP A 15 11.59 -28.20 -54.78
N ASN A 16 11.09 -29.41 -54.53
CA ASN A 16 9.72 -29.65 -54.13
C ASN A 16 9.68 -29.54 -52.61
N GLY A 17 9.22 -28.40 -52.07
CA GLY A 17 9.24 -28.00 -50.65
C GLY A 17 8.62 -28.93 -49.60
N LEU A 18 8.49 -30.22 -49.85
CA LEU A 18 8.18 -31.26 -48.87
C LEU A 18 9.34 -31.42 -47.87
N ILE A 19 9.00 -31.68 -46.61
CA ILE A 19 9.97 -32.00 -45.56
C ILE A 19 10.65 -33.32 -45.94
N GLN A 20 11.92 -33.26 -46.31
CA GLN A 20 12.66 -34.47 -46.64
C GLN A 20 13.07 -35.20 -45.35
N GLU A 21 12.59 -36.43 -45.21
CA GLU A 21 13.06 -37.36 -44.19
C GLU A 21 14.25 -38.15 -44.73
N LEU A 22 15.39 -38.10 -44.03
CA LEU A 22 16.60 -38.83 -44.43
C LEU A 22 16.97 -39.88 -43.39
N PHE A 23 17.10 -41.12 -43.83
CA PHE A 23 17.56 -42.22 -42.99
C PHE A 23 19.07 -42.41 -43.12
N VAL A 24 19.81 -42.05 -42.06
CA VAL A 24 21.26 -42.17 -42.03
C VAL A 24 21.65 -43.33 -41.14
N SER A 25 22.23 -44.39 -41.70
CA SER A 25 22.80 -45.48 -40.90
C SER A 25 24.20 -45.11 -40.40
N SER A 26 24.39 -45.05 -39.08
CA SER A 26 25.69 -44.76 -38.45
C SER A 26 25.96 -45.71 -37.31
N SER A 27 27.04 -46.49 -37.34
CA SER A 27 27.37 -47.46 -36.29
C SER A 27 27.54 -46.83 -34.90
N ALA A 28 27.94 -45.56 -34.84
CA ALA A 28 28.16 -44.86 -33.59
C ALA A 28 26.90 -44.20 -32.99
N LEU A 29 25.88 -43.94 -33.81
CA LEU A 29 24.63 -43.29 -33.38
C LEU A 29 23.43 -44.25 -33.43
N ASN A 30 23.59 -45.43 -34.05
CA ASN A 30 22.54 -46.43 -34.13
C ASN A 30 22.19 -46.93 -32.73
N GLY A 31 20.89 -47.09 -32.45
CA GLY A 31 20.40 -47.51 -31.13
C GLY A 31 20.20 -46.37 -30.12
N CYS A 32 20.61 -45.13 -30.44
CA CYS A 32 20.36 -43.96 -29.57
C CYS A 32 18.98 -43.32 -29.78
N GLY A 33 18.23 -43.72 -30.82
CA GLY A 33 16.88 -43.19 -31.12
C GLY A 33 16.85 -41.68 -31.40
N LEU A 34 17.93 -41.15 -31.99
CA LEU A 34 18.06 -39.72 -32.28
C LEU A 34 17.29 -39.33 -33.55
N GLU A 35 16.49 -38.27 -33.43
CA GLU A 35 15.85 -37.58 -34.54
C GLU A 35 16.39 -36.15 -34.59
N ILE A 36 16.94 -35.75 -35.74
CA ILE A 36 17.62 -34.46 -35.89
C ILE A 36 16.83 -33.59 -36.87
N ILE A 37 16.50 -32.37 -36.46
CA ILE A 37 15.87 -31.39 -37.32
C ILE A 37 16.96 -30.42 -37.78
N LEU A 38 17.19 -30.35 -39.09
CA LEU A 38 18.12 -29.41 -39.70
C LEU A 38 17.33 -28.18 -40.16
N LEU A 39 17.70 -27.03 -39.63
CA LEU A 39 17.09 -25.75 -39.97
C LEU A 39 18.19 -24.80 -40.44
N LYS A 40 18.02 -24.23 -41.63
CA LYS A 40 18.84 -23.10 -42.06
C LYS A 40 18.26 -21.86 -41.42
N SER A 41 18.98 -21.29 -40.47
CA SER A 41 18.56 -20.06 -39.80
C SER A 41 19.44 -18.90 -40.24
N GLU A 42 18.84 -17.92 -40.89
CA GLU A 42 19.44 -16.59 -41.05
C GLU A 42 19.17 -15.84 -39.75
N LEU A 43 19.95 -16.14 -38.71
CA LEU A 43 19.89 -15.39 -37.45
C LEU A 43 20.42 -13.97 -37.71
N ALA A 44 19.54 -13.10 -38.23
CA ALA A 44 19.72 -11.67 -38.14
C ALA A 44 19.78 -11.34 -36.64
N ILE A 45 20.88 -10.75 -36.18
CA ILE A 45 21.10 -10.32 -34.79
C ILE A 45 19.87 -9.53 -34.35
N PRO A 46 18.97 -10.08 -33.52
CA PRO A 46 17.91 -9.28 -32.99
C PRO A 46 18.39 -8.72 -31.66
N GLU A 47 18.00 -7.48 -31.38
CA GLU A 47 17.82 -6.97 -30.02
C GLU A 47 16.68 -7.75 -29.34
N LEU A 48 16.77 -9.09 -29.31
CA LEU A 48 15.80 -9.94 -28.65
C LEU A 48 16.14 -9.92 -27.17
N ASP A 49 15.22 -9.39 -26.39
CA ASP A 49 15.18 -9.53 -24.93
C ASP A 49 15.54 -10.99 -24.57
N ASP A 50 16.56 -11.17 -23.70
CA ASP A 50 17.28 -12.45 -23.51
C ASP A 50 16.35 -13.64 -23.23
N GLY A 51 15.14 -13.41 -22.69
CA GLY A 51 14.13 -14.43 -22.39
C GLY A 51 13.51 -15.12 -23.63
N ASN A 52 13.26 -14.39 -24.72
CA ASN A 52 12.61 -14.96 -25.91
C ASN A 52 13.57 -15.76 -26.80
N PHE A 53 14.89 -15.61 -26.59
CA PHE A 53 15.90 -16.23 -27.44
C PHE A 53 16.04 -17.73 -27.21
N LEU A 54 16.00 -18.17 -25.94
CA LEU A 54 16.07 -19.59 -25.58
C LEU A 54 14.87 -20.38 -26.11
N ASP A 55 13.68 -19.80 -25.98
CA ASP A 55 12.44 -20.43 -26.47
C ASP A 55 12.45 -20.55 -28.00
N ALA A 56 12.96 -19.54 -28.71
CA ALA A 56 13.12 -19.60 -30.16
C ALA A 56 14.08 -20.71 -30.64
N LEU A 57 15.11 -21.05 -29.85
CA LEU A 57 16.05 -22.13 -30.17
C LEU A 57 15.54 -23.53 -29.81
N LEU A 58 14.73 -23.66 -28.76
CA LEU A 58 14.17 -24.94 -28.31
C LEU A 58 12.81 -25.26 -28.92
N VAL A 59 12.09 -24.25 -29.38
CA VAL A 59 10.80 -24.39 -30.07
C VAL A 59 10.89 -23.69 -31.44
N PRO A 60 11.73 -24.19 -32.36
CA PRO A 60 11.84 -23.61 -33.68
C PRO A 60 10.52 -23.67 -34.45
N ASN A 61 10.28 -22.60 -35.19
CA ASN A 61 9.16 -22.48 -36.10
C ASN A 61 9.55 -22.96 -37.50
N MET A 62 8.85 -23.98 -38.01
CA MET A 62 9.07 -24.52 -39.34
C MET A 62 7.89 -24.22 -40.26
N ASN A 63 8.18 -23.68 -41.45
CA ASN A 63 7.16 -23.44 -42.46
C ASN A 63 6.95 -24.71 -43.30
N ILE A 64 5.80 -25.37 -43.13
CA ILE A 64 5.40 -26.55 -43.87
C ILE A 64 4.44 -26.13 -45.00
N PRO A 65 4.71 -26.43 -46.27
CA PRO A 65 3.76 -26.13 -47.33
C PRO A 65 2.56 -27.08 -47.23
N THR A 66 1.37 -26.51 -47.20
CA THR A 66 0.11 -27.25 -47.33
C THR A 66 -0.10 -27.65 -48.79
N SER A 67 -0.41 -28.93 -49.02
CA SER A 67 -0.44 -29.51 -50.36
C SER A 67 -1.52 -28.86 -51.23
N ARG A 68 -1.08 -28.45 -52.44
CA ARG A 68 -1.86 -27.94 -53.60
C ARG A 68 -2.11 -26.43 -53.71
N THR A 69 -1.99 -25.61 -52.66
CA THR A 69 -2.28 -24.15 -52.76
C THR A 69 -1.08 -23.22 -52.57
N GLY A 70 0.12 -23.75 -52.33
CA GLY A 70 1.33 -22.94 -52.09
C GLY A 70 1.30 -22.16 -50.76
N ARG A 71 0.30 -22.39 -49.90
CA ARG A 71 0.19 -21.76 -48.58
C ARG A 71 1.11 -22.48 -47.61
N GLN A 72 1.97 -21.74 -46.92
CA GLN A 72 2.84 -22.27 -45.87
C GLN A 72 2.13 -22.15 -44.52
N SER A 73 2.06 -23.25 -43.78
CA SER A 73 1.65 -23.28 -42.38
C SER A 73 2.88 -23.34 -41.49
N GLN A 74 3.03 -22.37 -40.60
CA GLN A 74 4.08 -22.39 -39.59
C GLN A 74 3.71 -23.39 -38.48
N VAL A 75 4.60 -24.33 -38.21
CA VAL A 75 4.44 -25.35 -37.17
C VAL A 75 5.64 -25.28 -36.23
N THR A 76 5.36 -25.14 -34.94
CA THR A 76 6.35 -25.19 -33.86
C THR A 76 6.80 -26.62 -33.61
N MET A 77 8.11 -26.88 -33.64
CA MET A 77 8.69 -28.22 -33.42
C MET A 77 9.60 -28.20 -32.18
N PRO A 78 9.10 -28.57 -30.99
CA PRO A 78 9.93 -28.56 -29.79
C PRO A 78 11.07 -29.59 -29.88
N VAL A 79 12.28 -29.18 -29.49
CA VAL A 79 13.48 -29.99 -29.48
C VAL A 79 14.07 -30.09 -28.06
N HIS A 80 14.71 -31.21 -27.76
CA HIS A 80 15.33 -31.44 -26.44
C HIS A 80 16.71 -30.76 -26.32
N ARG A 81 17.37 -30.54 -27.46
CA ARG A 81 18.70 -29.96 -27.57
C ARG A 81 18.85 -29.26 -28.90
N THR A 82 19.66 -28.22 -28.91
CA THR A 82 19.96 -27.43 -30.11
C THR A 82 21.47 -27.29 -30.28
N LEU A 83 21.97 -27.70 -31.43
CA LEU A 83 23.37 -27.50 -31.83
C LEU A 83 23.41 -26.37 -32.86
N ILE A 84 23.99 -25.24 -32.48
CA ILE A 84 24.18 -24.10 -33.37
C ILE A 84 25.49 -24.31 -34.12
N VAL A 85 25.42 -24.44 -35.44
CA VAL A 85 26.59 -24.62 -36.29
C VAL A 85 26.85 -23.33 -37.06
N SER A 86 28.09 -22.86 -37.01
CA SER A 86 28.52 -21.62 -37.70
C SER A 86 29.86 -21.80 -38.40
N GLU A 87 30.17 -20.93 -39.35
CA GLU A 87 31.38 -20.99 -40.16
C GLU A 87 32.27 -19.75 -39.92
N GLY A 88 33.58 -20.00 -39.78
CA GLY A 88 34.59 -18.95 -39.73
C GLY A 88 34.57 -18.07 -38.46
N LEU A 89 35.38 -17.02 -38.49
CA LEU A 89 35.58 -16.11 -37.34
C LEU A 89 34.33 -15.28 -37.02
N LEU A 90 33.57 -14.90 -38.04
CA LEU A 90 32.34 -14.12 -37.87
C LEU A 90 31.25 -15.00 -37.22
N GLY A 91 31.11 -16.25 -37.65
CA GLY A 91 30.23 -17.23 -36.99
C GLY A 91 30.62 -17.47 -35.53
N MET A 92 31.92 -17.53 -35.24
CA MET A 92 32.44 -17.61 -33.86
C MET A 92 32.02 -16.41 -33.00
N ALA A 93 32.16 -15.18 -33.52
CA ALA A 93 31.79 -13.97 -32.80
C ALA A 93 30.28 -13.91 -32.49
N MET A 94 29.43 -14.43 -33.39
CA MET A 94 27.99 -14.55 -33.15
C MET A 94 27.67 -15.62 -32.09
N THR A 95 28.27 -16.80 -32.20
CA THR A 95 28.01 -17.92 -31.28
C THR A 95 28.47 -17.65 -29.85
N LEU A 96 29.54 -16.87 -29.67
CA LEU A 96 30.04 -16.43 -28.37
C LEU A 96 29.02 -15.62 -27.56
N LYS A 97 28.17 -14.83 -28.23
CA LYS A 97 27.11 -14.06 -27.56
C LYS A 97 26.05 -14.96 -26.91
N PHE A 98 25.85 -16.18 -27.45
CA PHE A 98 24.84 -17.12 -26.96
C PHE A 98 25.35 -18.01 -25.81
N SER A 99 26.67 -18.15 -25.69
CA SER A 99 27.28 -19.15 -24.80
C SER A 99 27.43 -18.70 -23.34
N THR A 100 27.11 -17.46 -23.00
CA THR A 100 27.41 -16.89 -21.66
C THR A 100 26.37 -17.22 -20.60
N ASN A 101 25.13 -17.58 -20.99
CA ASN A 101 24.00 -17.73 -20.05
C ASN A 101 23.32 -19.11 -20.09
N VAL A 102 23.83 -20.07 -20.86
CA VAL A 102 23.08 -21.32 -21.17
C VAL A 102 23.90 -22.56 -20.85
N ASP A 103 23.22 -23.59 -20.31
CA ASP A 103 23.80 -24.90 -20.09
C ASP A 103 24.26 -25.56 -21.39
N ASN A 104 25.57 -25.83 -21.49
CA ASN A 104 26.21 -26.57 -22.60
C ASN A 104 25.63 -27.98 -22.84
N ASN A 105 24.78 -28.48 -21.95
CA ASN A 105 24.12 -29.77 -22.06
C ASN A 105 22.80 -29.72 -22.88
N ILE A 106 22.23 -28.53 -23.05
CA ILE A 106 20.99 -28.29 -23.80
C ILE A 106 21.31 -27.58 -25.11
N ILE A 107 22.07 -26.48 -25.04
CA ILE A 107 22.48 -25.72 -26.22
C ILE A 107 23.99 -25.81 -26.35
N ALA A 108 24.46 -26.28 -27.50
CA ALA A 108 25.88 -26.30 -27.82
C ALA A 108 26.15 -25.46 -29.07
N THR A 109 27.32 -24.85 -29.11
CA THR A 109 27.80 -24.10 -30.27
C THR A 109 28.97 -24.84 -30.91
N ALA A 110 28.96 -24.95 -32.23
CA ALA A 110 30.01 -25.56 -33.01
C ALA A 110 30.43 -24.62 -34.15
N VAL A 111 31.73 -24.47 -34.35
CA VAL A 111 32.31 -23.53 -35.32
C VAL A 111 33.31 -24.26 -36.23
N ASP A 112 33.12 -24.12 -37.54
CA ASP A 112 34.12 -24.54 -38.54
C ASP A 112 35.26 -23.51 -38.59
N LEU A 113 36.33 -23.79 -37.84
CA LEU A 113 37.51 -22.92 -37.77
C LEU A 113 38.74 -23.74 -37.35
N LYS A 114 39.84 -23.58 -38.09
CA LYS A 114 41.12 -24.22 -37.78
C LYS A 114 41.81 -23.48 -36.64
N VAL A 115 41.60 -23.94 -35.42
CA VAL A 115 42.19 -23.35 -34.20
C VAL A 115 43.29 -24.27 -33.64
N PRO A 116 44.47 -23.75 -33.23
CA PRO A 116 45.49 -24.53 -32.55
C PRO A 116 44.98 -25.09 -31.21
N ASP A 117 45.38 -26.31 -30.85
CA ASP A 117 44.84 -27.04 -29.68
C ASP A 117 44.96 -26.27 -28.34
N VAL A 118 45.91 -25.35 -28.22
CA VAL A 118 46.15 -24.54 -27.01
C VAL A 118 45.04 -23.53 -26.73
N GLN A 119 44.27 -23.11 -27.75
CA GLN A 119 43.22 -22.10 -27.61
C GLN A 119 41.80 -22.70 -27.51
N LYS A 120 41.68 -24.04 -27.61
CA LYS A 120 40.39 -24.74 -27.63
C LYS A 120 39.72 -24.85 -26.25
N SER A 121 40.46 -24.73 -25.15
CA SER A 121 39.91 -24.90 -23.78
C SER A 121 39.35 -23.61 -23.17
N THR A 122 39.71 -22.45 -23.71
CA THR A 122 39.30 -21.14 -23.16
C THR A 122 37.92 -20.71 -23.62
N VAL A 123 37.43 -21.27 -24.74
CA VAL A 123 36.19 -20.86 -25.39
C VAL A 123 35.12 -21.94 -25.20
N PRO A 124 33.89 -21.60 -24.76
CA PRO A 124 32.80 -22.55 -24.56
C PRO A 124 32.12 -22.98 -25.88
N CYS A 125 32.90 -23.27 -26.94
CA CYS A 125 32.40 -23.77 -28.22
C CYS A 125 33.21 -24.95 -28.75
N TYR A 126 32.57 -25.81 -29.54
CA TYR A 126 33.22 -26.93 -30.22
C TYR A 126 33.83 -26.47 -31.54
N PHE A 127 35.12 -26.71 -31.74
CA PHE A 127 35.80 -26.41 -33.00
C PHE A 127 35.90 -27.66 -33.86
N PHE A 128 35.55 -27.54 -35.14
CA PHE A 128 35.74 -28.61 -36.11
C PHE A 128 36.35 -28.09 -37.42
N ASP A 129 36.88 -29.00 -38.22
CA ASP A 129 37.41 -28.74 -39.56
C ASP A 129 36.73 -29.69 -40.56
N ILE A 130 35.73 -29.17 -41.26
CA ILE A 130 34.94 -29.98 -42.20
C ILE A 130 35.76 -30.45 -43.40
N SER A 131 36.72 -29.63 -43.85
CA SER A 131 37.57 -29.94 -45.01
C SER A 131 38.49 -31.12 -44.71
N SER A 132 39.06 -31.14 -43.50
CA SER A 132 39.86 -32.28 -43.04
C SER A 132 39.00 -33.52 -42.83
N ALA A 133 37.80 -33.39 -42.25
CA ALA A 133 36.88 -34.50 -42.06
C ALA A 133 36.43 -35.14 -43.39
N ASP A 134 36.10 -34.32 -44.40
CA ASP A 134 35.69 -34.81 -45.73
C ASP A 134 36.83 -35.52 -46.46
N HIS A 135 38.05 -34.96 -46.41
CA HIS A 135 39.23 -35.60 -46.97
C HIS A 135 39.49 -36.98 -46.33
N VAL A 136 39.35 -37.07 -45.01
CA VAL A 136 39.45 -38.34 -44.27
C VAL A 136 38.36 -39.31 -44.72
N LEU A 137 37.09 -38.90 -44.74
CA LEU A 137 35.98 -39.78 -45.13
C LEU A 137 36.13 -40.33 -46.56
N LYS A 138 36.55 -39.48 -47.51
CA LYS A 138 36.83 -39.90 -48.90
C LYS A 138 37.99 -40.91 -48.95
N THR A 139 39.06 -40.64 -48.21
CA THR A 139 40.22 -41.54 -48.14
C THR A 139 39.86 -42.89 -47.53
N CYS A 140 39.08 -42.90 -46.44
CA CYS A 140 38.72 -44.12 -45.72
C CYS A 140 37.68 -44.96 -46.48
N ARG A 141 36.80 -44.35 -47.28
CA ARG A 141 35.85 -45.07 -48.15
C ARG A 141 36.53 -45.77 -49.34
N ASN A 142 37.66 -45.24 -49.81
CA ASN A 142 38.38 -45.79 -50.96
C ASN A 142 39.32 -46.95 -50.60
N ILE A 143 39.62 -47.19 -49.32
CA ILE A 143 40.57 -48.21 -48.88
C ILE A 143 39.81 -49.37 -48.22
N ALA A 144 39.81 -50.53 -48.86
CA ALA A 144 39.11 -51.73 -48.38
C ALA A 144 39.60 -52.27 -47.01
N ASN A 145 40.80 -51.89 -46.54
CA ASN A 145 41.41 -52.33 -45.28
C ASN A 145 42.00 -51.17 -44.43
N GLY A 146 41.44 -49.96 -44.53
CA GLY A 146 42.05 -48.73 -44.00
C GLY A 146 41.62 -48.29 -42.59
N SER A 147 41.80 -49.12 -41.56
CA SER A 147 41.41 -48.75 -40.17
C SER A 147 42.40 -47.77 -39.50
N LEU A 148 43.71 -47.97 -39.70
CA LEU A 148 44.74 -47.35 -38.85
C LEU A 148 45.18 -45.94 -39.31
N LEU A 149 45.11 -45.66 -40.61
CA LEU A 149 45.45 -44.35 -41.20
C LEU A 149 44.31 -43.32 -41.06
N CYS A 150 43.08 -43.80 -40.87
CA CYS A 150 41.88 -42.97 -40.73
C CYS A 150 41.77 -42.28 -39.36
N GLY A 151 42.37 -42.89 -38.31
CA GLY A 151 42.12 -42.51 -36.92
C GLY A 151 42.66 -41.13 -36.53
N LYS A 152 43.93 -40.84 -36.82
CA LYS A 152 44.56 -39.58 -36.38
C LYS A 152 43.90 -38.33 -36.98
N PRO A 153 43.69 -38.24 -38.31
CA PRO A 153 43.12 -37.03 -38.88
C PRO A 153 41.60 -36.90 -38.62
N TRP A 154 40.90 -38.00 -38.32
CA TRP A 154 39.52 -37.96 -37.80
C TRP A 154 39.46 -37.36 -36.39
N LEU A 155 40.39 -37.74 -35.50
CA LEU A 155 40.46 -37.18 -34.15
C LEU A 155 40.79 -35.69 -34.15
N THR A 156 41.69 -35.24 -35.02
CA THR A 156 42.05 -33.81 -35.15
C THR A 156 40.95 -32.95 -35.76
N SER A 157 39.97 -33.56 -36.43
CA SER A 157 38.87 -32.84 -37.07
C SER A 157 37.83 -32.26 -36.10
N GLY A 158 37.85 -32.65 -34.82
CA GLY A 158 36.89 -32.17 -33.81
C GLY A 158 35.49 -32.80 -33.88
N ILE A 159 35.14 -33.46 -34.99
CA ILE A 159 33.87 -34.18 -35.17
C ILE A 159 33.58 -35.22 -34.07
N PRO A 160 34.57 -35.99 -33.55
CA PRO A 160 34.31 -36.93 -32.46
C PRO A 160 33.76 -36.28 -31.19
N GLN A 161 34.12 -35.02 -30.89
CA GLN A 161 33.63 -34.32 -29.70
C GLN A 161 32.15 -33.96 -29.83
N ILE A 162 31.73 -33.54 -31.03
CA ILE A 162 30.32 -33.27 -31.35
C ILE A 162 29.54 -34.58 -31.29
N GLN A 163 30.10 -35.67 -31.82
CA GLN A 163 29.50 -37.00 -31.75
C GLN A 163 29.33 -37.46 -30.30
N GLU A 164 30.33 -37.26 -29.44
CA GLU A 164 30.23 -37.57 -28.01
C GLU A 164 29.14 -36.75 -27.34
N TRP A 165 29.03 -35.45 -27.65
CA TRP A 165 27.97 -34.59 -27.13
C TRP A 165 26.57 -35.04 -27.57
N LEU A 166 26.40 -35.47 -28.83
CA LEU A 166 25.13 -36.00 -29.34
C LEU A 166 24.70 -37.28 -28.62
N VAL A 167 25.65 -38.16 -28.28
CA VAL A 167 25.39 -39.42 -27.55
C VAL A 167 25.27 -39.20 -26.04
N ARG A 168 25.83 -38.10 -25.51
CA ARG A 168 25.77 -37.78 -24.09
C ARG A 168 24.32 -37.75 -23.61
N ASN A 169 23.95 -38.54 -22.61
CA ASN A 169 22.59 -38.67 -22.06
C ASN A 169 21.52 -39.30 -22.97
N THR A 170 21.88 -40.01 -24.05
CA THR A 170 20.94 -40.87 -24.80
C THR A 170 20.88 -42.30 -24.24
N SER A 171 21.82 -42.67 -23.36
CA SER A 171 21.88 -44.00 -22.75
C SER A 171 20.66 -44.27 -21.85
N PRO A 172 20.15 -45.51 -21.83
CA PRO A 172 19.05 -45.89 -20.95
C PRO A 172 19.52 -45.83 -19.49
N THR A 173 19.23 -44.71 -18.83
CA THR A 173 19.54 -44.51 -17.41
C THR A 173 18.40 -45.10 -16.58
N LYS A 174 18.72 -45.79 -15.47
CA LYS A 174 17.73 -46.32 -14.50
C LYS A 174 16.97 -45.23 -13.71
N ALA A 175 17.28 -43.96 -13.96
CA ALA A 175 16.65 -42.80 -13.32
C ALA A 175 15.21 -42.61 -13.84
N LEU A 176 14.35 -42.03 -13.00
CA LEU A 176 12.94 -41.79 -13.32
C LEU A 176 12.76 -40.83 -14.51
N MET A 177 13.77 -39.99 -14.79
CA MET A 177 13.76 -38.97 -15.83
C MET A 177 15.08 -38.90 -16.59
N LYS A 178 15.02 -38.66 -17.91
CA LYS A 178 16.22 -38.42 -18.72
C LYS A 178 16.83 -37.06 -18.35
N PRO A 179 18.16 -36.94 -18.17
CA PRO A 179 18.82 -35.69 -17.79
C PRO A 179 18.47 -34.45 -18.65
N PRO A 180 18.34 -34.55 -19.99
CA PRO A 180 18.01 -33.38 -20.82
C PRO A 180 16.63 -32.81 -20.52
N LEU A 181 15.67 -33.69 -20.21
CA LEU A 181 14.31 -33.30 -19.88
C LEU A 181 14.25 -32.63 -18.51
N LYS A 182 15.06 -33.10 -17.55
CA LYS A 182 15.19 -32.45 -16.23
C LYS A 182 15.72 -31.03 -16.35
N ASN A 183 16.84 -30.86 -17.05
CA ASN A 183 17.46 -29.55 -17.23
C ASN A 183 16.50 -28.59 -17.98
N TYR A 184 15.72 -29.10 -18.95
CA TYR A 184 14.70 -28.28 -19.63
C TYR A 184 13.63 -27.77 -18.66
N ILE A 185 13.10 -28.64 -17.78
CA ILE A 185 12.11 -28.20 -16.78
C ILE A 185 12.73 -27.23 -15.77
N GLU A 186 13.97 -27.44 -15.34
CA GLU A 186 14.67 -26.51 -14.45
C GLU A 186 14.83 -25.12 -15.07
N LEU A 187 15.20 -25.05 -16.36
CA LEU A 187 15.24 -23.79 -17.11
C LEU A 187 13.87 -23.13 -17.19
N LEU A 188 12.82 -23.89 -17.53
CA LEU A 188 11.46 -23.36 -17.62
C LEU A 188 10.98 -22.82 -16.27
N VAL A 189 11.24 -23.54 -15.17
CA VAL A 189 10.90 -23.09 -13.81
C VAL A 189 11.66 -21.82 -13.43
N GLN A 190 12.91 -21.69 -13.86
CA GLN A 190 13.71 -20.49 -13.62
C GLN A 190 13.17 -19.29 -14.40
N ASP A 191 12.83 -19.48 -15.67
CA ASP A 191 12.25 -18.43 -16.53
C ASP A 191 10.90 -17.93 -15.99
N VAL A 192 10.00 -18.85 -15.63
CA VAL A 192 8.71 -18.48 -15.01
C VAL A 192 8.93 -17.75 -13.67
N ALA A 193 9.93 -18.15 -12.88
CA ALA A 193 10.25 -17.44 -11.64
C ALA A 193 10.71 -16.00 -11.91
N THR A 194 11.58 -15.79 -12.91
CA THR A 194 12.03 -14.44 -13.30
C THR A 194 10.89 -13.60 -13.86
N ALA A 195 9.97 -14.18 -14.64
CA ALA A 195 8.79 -13.50 -15.14
C ALA A 195 7.82 -13.08 -14.01
N ILE A 196 7.65 -13.91 -12.97
CA ILE A 196 6.86 -13.54 -11.80
C ILE A 196 7.50 -12.41 -11.01
N GLU A 197 8.84 -12.40 -10.90
CA GLU A 197 9.56 -11.32 -10.22
C GLU A 197 9.43 -9.99 -10.98
N SER A 198 9.54 -10.00 -12.31
CA SER A 198 9.35 -8.79 -13.12
C SER A 198 7.92 -8.27 -13.02
N GLU A 199 6.92 -9.15 -13.04
CA GLU A 199 5.51 -8.78 -12.83
C GLU A 199 5.26 -8.23 -11.41
N GLN A 200 5.91 -8.78 -10.39
CA GLN A 200 5.84 -8.23 -9.04
C GLN A 200 6.42 -6.82 -8.97
N ILE A 201 7.57 -6.59 -9.61
CA ILE A 201 8.19 -5.28 -9.68
C ILE A 201 7.27 -4.30 -10.43
N ARG A 202 6.65 -4.74 -11.54
CA ARG A 202 5.68 -3.95 -12.31
C ARG A 202 4.42 -3.65 -11.49
N TYR A 203 3.93 -4.61 -10.73
CA TYR A 203 2.78 -4.43 -9.86
C TYR A 203 3.08 -3.43 -8.73
N LEU A 204 4.24 -3.58 -8.08
CA LEU A 204 4.69 -2.66 -7.04
C LEU A 204 4.94 -1.26 -7.58
N SER A 205 5.50 -1.12 -8.78
CA SER A 205 5.72 0.20 -9.41
C SER A 205 4.40 0.87 -9.79
N THR A 206 3.43 0.11 -10.32
CA THR A 206 2.08 0.62 -10.65
C THR A 206 1.29 0.98 -9.39
N ALA A 207 1.41 0.19 -8.32
CA ALA A 207 0.84 0.52 -7.02
C ALA A 207 1.54 1.74 -6.39
N SER A 208 2.85 1.90 -6.59
CA SER A 208 3.63 3.05 -6.13
C SER A 208 3.33 4.32 -6.93
N THR A 209 2.97 4.23 -8.23
CA THR A 209 2.49 5.38 -9.01
C THR A 209 1.02 5.71 -8.71
N SER A 210 0.23 4.76 -8.22
CA SER A 210 -1.08 5.04 -7.59
C SER A 210 -0.95 5.64 -6.19
N THR A 211 0.25 5.57 -5.59
CA THR A 211 0.58 6.25 -4.34
C THR A 211 0.92 7.70 -4.65
N LEU A 212 0.38 8.60 -3.83
CA LEU A 212 0.50 10.06 -3.96
C LEU A 212 1.92 10.50 -4.38
N SER A 213 2.01 11.37 -5.38
CA SER A 213 3.27 12.03 -5.74
C SER A 213 3.86 12.71 -4.50
N PRO A 214 5.18 12.60 -4.26
CA PRO A 214 5.83 13.22 -3.10
C PRO A 214 5.67 14.75 -3.07
N GLU A 215 5.45 15.38 -4.23
CA GLU A 215 5.18 16.81 -4.30
C GLU A 215 3.79 17.16 -3.74
N VAL A 216 2.80 16.28 -3.94
CA VAL A 216 1.43 16.48 -3.44
C VAL A 216 1.38 16.31 -1.93
N THR A 217 2.08 15.32 -1.38
CA THR A 217 2.13 15.10 0.08
C THR A 217 2.77 16.28 0.79
N VAL A 218 3.86 16.84 0.24
CA VAL A 218 4.50 18.05 0.79
C VAL A 218 3.55 19.26 0.72
N ARG A 219 2.83 19.45 -0.38
CA ARG A 219 1.83 20.53 -0.49
C ARG A 219 0.70 20.38 0.52
N LEU A 220 0.16 19.18 0.70
CA LEU A 220 -0.89 18.91 1.68
C LEU A 220 -0.41 19.11 3.12
N GLN A 221 0.84 18.74 3.43
CA GLN A 221 1.45 19.04 4.73
C GLN A 221 1.59 20.54 4.96
N GLN A 222 2.01 21.30 3.95
CA GLN A 222 2.08 22.76 4.04
C GLN A 222 0.71 23.40 4.25
N ASP A 223 -0.31 22.92 3.53
CA ASP A 223 -1.69 23.38 3.68
C ASP A 223 -2.24 23.06 5.10
N LEU A 224 -1.92 21.87 5.63
CA LEU A 224 -2.29 21.47 7.00
C LEU A 224 -1.60 22.34 8.07
N GLU A 225 -0.29 22.60 7.93
CA GLU A 225 0.45 23.47 8.87
C GLU A 225 -0.06 24.91 8.82
N LYS A 226 -0.38 25.41 7.62
CA LYS A 226 -0.99 26.73 7.44
C LYS A 226 -2.35 26.79 8.14
N TRP A 227 -3.19 25.78 7.95
CA TRP A 227 -4.48 25.70 8.62
C TRP A 227 -4.35 25.63 10.14
N LYS A 228 -3.46 24.80 10.66
CA LYS A 228 -3.19 24.68 12.09
C LYS A 228 -2.79 26.02 12.69
N PHE A 229 -1.87 26.72 12.04
CA PHE A 229 -1.47 28.06 12.46
C PHE A 229 -2.66 29.03 12.50
N LEU A 230 -3.43 29.09 11.41
CA LEU A 230 -4.59 29.98 11.30
C LEU A 230 -5.69 29.63 12.31
N GLY A 231 -6.00 28.34 12.51
CA GLY A 231 -7.02 27.90 13.45
C GLY A 231 -6.65 28.20 14.91
N HIS A 232 -5.38 28.03 15.28
CA HIS A 232 -4.91 28.39 16.63
C HIS A 232 -4.87 29.91 16.85
N SER A 233 -4.46 30.69 15.84
CA SER A 233 -4.50 32.16 15.88
C SER A 233 -5.95 32.66 15.95
N GLU A 234 -6.87 32.13 15.13
CA GLU A 234 -8.28 32.49 15.16
C GLU A 234 -8.89 32.24 16.54
N LEU A 235 -8.64 31.06 17.13
CA LEU A 235 -9.15 30.72 18.46
C LEU A 235 -8.72 31.77 19.50
N GLN A 236 -7.44 32.15 19.47
CA GLN A 236 -6.90 33.09 20.42
C GLN A 236 -7.48 34.49 20.20
N GLU A 237 -7.36 35.02 18.99
CA GLU A 237 -7.75 36.38 18.64
C GLU A 237 -9.25 36.61 18.76
N GLN A 238 -10.08 35.71 18.22
CA GLN A 238 -11.53 35.89 18.23
C GLN A 238 -12.13 35.77 19.63
N LEU A 239 -11.64 34.83 20.45
CA LEU A 239 -12.09 34.72 21.83
C LEU A 239 -11.55 35.85 22.70
N GLU A 240 -10.33 36.33 22.45
CA GLU A 240 -9.78 37.48 23.18
C GLU A 240 -10.61 38.73 22.90
N ILE A 241 -10.96 38.99 21.63
CA ILE A 241 -11.87 40.08 21.24
C ILE A 241 -13.25 39.90 21.90
N ALA A 242 -13.77 38.66 21.95
CA ALA A 242 -15.07 38.38 22.54
C ALA A 242 -15.11 38.63 24.06
N PHE A 243 -14.10 38.14 24.79
CA PHE A 243 -14.03 38.26 26.25
C PHE A 243 -13.56 39.66 26.69
N ASN A 244 -12.65 40.31 25.95
CA ASN A 244 -12.34 41.73 26.16
C ASN A 244 -13.46 42.67 25.69
N GLY A 245 -14.46 42.13 24.97
CA GLY A 245 -15.61 42.85 24.48
C GLY A 245 -16.47 43.47 25.59
N ARG A 246 -17.10 44.61 25.28
CA ARG A 246 -18.01 45.31 26.19
C ARG A 246 -19.20 44.43 26.62
N ARG A 247 -19.66 43.53 25.75
CA ARG A 247 -20.82 42.65 26.01
C ARG A 247 -20.51 41.65 27.12
N TRP A 248 -19.36 40.98 27.06
CA TRP A 248 -18.90 40.08 28.12
C TRP A 248 -18.69 40.82 29.45
N HIS A 249 -18.08 42.01 29.38
CA HIS A 249 -17.88 42.87 30.55
C HIS A 249 -19.19 43.40 31.18
N LYS A 250 -20.32 43.39 30.46
CA LYS A 250 -21.63 43.75 31.04
C LYS A 250 -22.14 42.70 32.03
N LEU A 251 -21.60 41.48 32.02
CA LEU A 251 -21.96 40.40 32.96
C LEU A 251 -21.35 40.58 34.35
N LYS A 252 -21.33 41.82 34.88
CA LYS A 252 -20.89 42.10 36.26
C LYS A 252 -21.91 41.54 37.26
N TRP A 253 -21.42 41.17 38.44
CA TRP A 253 -22.22 40.59 39.53
C TRP A 253 -23.53 41.33 39.81
N TRP A 254 -23.46 42.67 39.94
CA TRP A 254 -24.64 43.48 40.25
C TRP A 254 -25.73 43.43 39.18
N LYS A 255 -25.38 43.14 37.92
CA LYS A 255 -26.34 43.13 36.81
C LYS A 255 -27.19 41.85 36.78
N LEU A 256 -26.69 40.77 37.38
CA LEU A 256 -27.39 39.49 37.46
C LEU A 256 -28.72 39.60 38.20
N PHE A 257 -28.82 40.48 39.21
CA PHE A 257 -30.08 40.67 39.95
C PHE A 257 -31.24 41.16 39.08
N TRP A 258 -30.94 41.86 37.97
CA TRP A 258 -31.94 42.40 37.07
C TRP A 258 -32.14 41.53 35.82
N ARG A 259 -31.05 40.99 35.28
CA ARG A 259 -31.07 40.19 34.05
C ARG A 259 -30.11 39.02 34.15
N VAL A 260 -30.60 37.89 34.66
CA VAL A 260 -29.84 36.63 34.65
C VAL A 260 -29.82 36.02 33.23
N ASP A 261 -30.84 36.26 32.42
CA ASP A 261 -30.96 35.71 31.06
C ASP A 261 -29.95 36.30 30.07
N ASP A 262 -29.40 37.48 30.35
CA ASP A 262 -28.31 38.08 29.56
C ASP A 262 -27.08 37.13 29.52
N VAL A 263 -26.88 36.27 30.53
CA VAL A 263 -25.75 35.33 30.59
C VAL A 263 -25.79 34.32 29.45
N SER A 264 -26.93 33.65 29.26
CA SER A 264 -27.05 32.63 28.22
C SER A 264 -27.08 33.24 26.83
N MET A 265 -27.74 34.40 26.67
CA MET A 265 -27.75 35.14 25.41
C MET A 265 -26.33 35.54 24.97
N ILE A 266 -25.57 36.19 25.86
CA ILE A 266 -24.22 36.69 25.53
C ILE A 266 -23.25 35.51 25.34
N ALA A 267 -23.30 34.49 26.19
CA ALA A 267 -22.43 33.33 26.05
C ALA A 267 -22.71 32.55 24.75
N SER A 268 -23.99 32.36 24.40
CA SER A 268 -24.37 31.71 23.14
C SER A 268 -23.98 32.55 21.92
N GLU A 269 -24.09 33.88 22.01
CA GLU A 269 -23.66 34.77 20.93
C GLU A 269 -22.14 34.69 20.70
N ILE A 270 -21.34 34.69 21.77
CA ILE A 270 -19.89 34.54 21.68
C ILE A 270 -19.52 33.22 20.99
N ILE A 271 -20.13 32.11 21.42
CA ILE A 271 -19.83 30.80 20.84
C ILE A 271 -20.26 30.74 19.36
N ASN A 272 -21.45 31.19 19.00
CA ASN A 272 -21.93 31.11 17.62
C ASN A 272 -21.16 32.01 16.64
N GLN A 273 -20.73 33.19 17.07
CA GLN A 273 -20.11 34.17 16.17
C GLN A 273 -18.57 34.09 16.13
N ARG A 274 -17.93 33.68 17.23
CA ARG A 274 -16.47 33.83 17.43
C ARG A 274 -15.72 32.51 17.64
N PHE A 275 -16.42 31.40 17.81
CA PHE A 275 -15.78 30.11 18.02
C PHE A 275 -15.49 29.40 16.69
N LEU A 276 -14.25 29.53 16.21
CA LEU A 276 -13.66 28.71 15.12
C LEU A 276 -14.52 28.60 13.86
N ASN A 277 -15.09 29.71 13.39
CA ASN A 277 -15.94 29.70 12.20
C ASN A 277 -15.10 29.60 10.93
N THR A 278 -13.97 30.33 10.87
CA THR A 278 -13.06 30.32 9.71
C THR A 278 -12.32 29.00 9.62
N ALA A 279 -11.79 28.52 10.75
CA ALA A 279 -11.09 27.24 10.83
C ALA A 279 -11.99 26.06 10.42
N GLU A 280 -13.29 26.12 10.70
CA GLU A 280 -14.26 25.12 10.24
C GLU A 280 -14.42 25.16 8.71
N HIS A 281 -14.57 26.34 8.12
CA HIS A 281 -14.63 26.48 6.66
C HIS A 281 -13.33 25.99 5.98
N ASP A 282 -12.18 26.32 6.55
CA ASP A 282 -10.89 25.87 6.03
C ASP A 282 -10.71 24.35 6.21
N THR A 283 -11.26 23.75 7.27
CA THR A 283 -11.29 22.28 7.47
C THR A 283 -12.05 21.61 6.33
N ILE A 284 -13.18 22.16 5.91
CA ILE A 284 -13.97 21.65 4.78
C ILE A 284 -13.17 21.77 3.49
N PHE A 285 -12.49 22.90 3.27
CA PHE A 285 -11.64 23.09 2.11
C PHE A 285 -10.50 22.07 2.06
N LEU A 286 -9.78 21.86 3.16
CA LEU A 286 -8.71 20.86 3.26
C LEU A 286 -9.21 19.45 3.03
N ALA A 287 -10.36 19.09 3.61
CA ALA A 287 -10.97 17.80 3.36
C ALA A 287 -11.26 17.60 1.86
N GLY A 288 -11.75 18.64 1.17
CA GLY A 288 -11.89 18.64 -0.29
C GLY A 288 -10.57 18.37 -1.02
N ARG A 289 -9.47 19.00 -0.60
CA ARG A 289 -8.13 18.80 -1.17
C ARG A 289 -7.59 17.39 -0.95
N PHE A 290 -7.83 16.83 0.23
CA PHE A 290 -7.46 15.43 0.52
C PHE A 290 -8.30 14.45 -0.30
N GLN A 291 -9.57 14.77 -0.54
CA GLN A 291 -10.46 13.98 -1.39
C GLN A 291 -10.08 14.07 -2.88
N GLU A 292 -9.70 15.24 -3.39
CA GLU A 292 -9.18 15.42 -4.77
C GLU A 292 -7.99 14.48 -5.05
N HIS A 293 -7.17 14.23 -4.05
CA HIS A 293 -6.00 13.35 -4.15
C HIS A 293 -6.29 11.88 -3.80
N GLY A 294 -7.54 11.51 -3.55
CA GLY A 294 -7.95 10.12 -3.30
C GLY A 294 -7.46 9.55 -1.97
N ILE A 295 -6.98 10.39 -1.05
CA ILE A 295 -6.56 10.02 0.31
C ILE A 295 -7.78 9.65 1.14
N LEU A 296 -8.83 10.46 0.98
CA LEU A 296 -10.16 10.18 1.52
C LEU A 296 -10.95 9.39 0.48
N ARG A 297 -10.64 8.09 0.32
CA ARG A 297 -11.52 7.20 -0.47
C ARG A 297 -12.84 7.07 0.30
N GLY A 298 -13.90 7.60 -0.31
CA GLY A 298 -15.22 7.70 0.32
C GLY A 298 -15.64 6.41 1.01
N SER A 299 -16.21 6.57 2.20
CA SER A 299 -16.86 5.53 3.01
C SER A 299 -15.95 4.67 3.91
N GLU A 300 -14.89 5.23 4.50
CA GLU A 300 -14.72 5.04 5.94
C GLU A 300 -15.18 6.33 6.60
N VAL A 301 -16.41 6.27 7.11
CA VAL A 301 -16.99 7.29 7.99
C VAL A 301 -15.93 7.61 9.03
N MET A 302 -15.33 8.79 8.92
CA MET A 302 -14.34 9.27 9.86
C MET A 302 -15.01 9.27 11.23
N SER A 303 -14.74 8.23 12.00
CA SER A 303 -15.66 7.85 13.05
C SER A 303 -15.71 8.94 14.12
N LEU A 304 -16.93 9.44 14.34
CA LEU A 304 -17.31 10.30 15.46
C LEU A 304 -16.92 9.66 16.82
N ASP A 305 -16.63 8.35 16.83
CA ASP A 305 -16.29 7.55 18.01
C ASP A 305 -15.05 8.04 18.76
N SER A 306 -14.14 8.82 18.16
CA SER A 306 -12.92 9.24 18.86
C SER A 306 -13.14 10.42 19.82
N TRP A 307 -14.08 11.33 19.54
CA TRP A 307 -14.33 12.50 20.40
C TRP A 307 -15.66 12.42 21.15
N ALA A 308 -16.74 11.98 20.50
CA ALA A 308 -18.06 11.85 21.15
C ALA A 308 -18.07 10.79 22.26
N LYS A 309 -17.20 9.78 22.17
CA LYS A 309 -17.02 8.71 23.17
C LYS A 309 -16.13 9.13 24.35
N ASN A 310 -15.26 10.13 24.13
CA ASN A 310 -14.42 10.77 25.16
C ASN A 310 -15.15 11.88 25.93
N ILE A 311 -16.31 12.33 25.46
CA ILE A 311 -17.25 13.06 26.30
C ILE A 311 -17.84 12.02 27.24
N GLU A 312 -17.17 11.76 28.36
CA GLU A 312 -17.78 11.08 29.50
C GLU A 312 -19.07 11.84 29.83
N VAL A 313 -20.20 11.28 29.38
CA VAL A 313 -21.45 11.45 30.09
C VAL A 313 -21.12 10.92 31.48
N ARG A 314 -20.80 11.82 32.40
CA ARG A 314 -20.76 11.53 33.84
C ARG A 314 -22.09 10.87 34.14
N LYS A 315 -22.12 9.54 34.11
CA LYS A 315 -23.28 8.74 34.49
C LYS A 315 -23.55 9.18 35.91
N GLU A 316 -24.66 9.85 36.13
CA GLU A 316 -25.12 10.00 37.49
C GLU A 316 -25.31 8.59 38.05
N PRO A 317 -24.87 8.33 39.29
CA PRO A 317 -25.02 7.01 39.86
C PRO A 317 -26.50 6.64 39.82
N GLU A 318 -26.80 5.54 39.13
CA GLU A 318 -28.15 4.99 39.07
C GLU A 318 -28.71 4.88 40.49
N ALA A 319 -29.90 5.42 40.69
CA ALA A 319 -30.54 5.48 41.99
C ALA A 319 -30.75 4.05 42.52
N LYS A 320 -29.91 3.64 43.48
CA LYS A 320 -30.13 2.41 44.24
C LYS A 320 -31.23 2.66 45.27
N LEU A 321 -32.18 1.73 45.33
CA LEU A 321 -33.30 1.74 46.27
C LEU A 321 -32.75 1.81 47.71
N GLY A 322 -33.11 2.86 48.46
CA GLY A 322 -32.66 3.10 49.84
C GLY A 322 -31.70 4.27 50.05
N SER A 323 -31.30 5.01 49.00
CA SER A 323 -30.54 6.25 49.17
C SER A 323 -31.45 7.47 49.41
N SER A 324 -30.94 8.47 50.15
CA SER A 324 -31.67 9.71 50.48
C SER A 324 -32.20 10.39 49.21
N PRO A 325 -33.47 10.86 49.18
CA PRO A 325 -34.07 11.43 47.98
C PRO A 325 -33.24 12.61 47.49
N ARG A 326 -32.83 12.52 46.22
CA ARG A 326 -32.10 13.58 45.52
C ARG A 326 -32.98 14.83 45.44
N SER A 327 -32.40 16.00 45.71
CA SER A 327 -33.10 17.28 45.52
C SER A 327 -33.56 17.41 44.07
N ALA A 328 -34.86 17.58 43.86
CA ALA A 328 -35.48 17.65 42.55
C ALA A 328 -34.80 18.73 41.70
N GLN A 329 -34.35 18.35 40.50
CA GLN A 329 -33.78 19.28 39.54
C GLN A 329 -34.88 19.70 38.55
N ILE A 330 -34.72 20.86 37.93
CA ILE A 330 -35.68 21.40 36.94
C ILE A 330 -35.94 20.41 35.78
N LYS A 331 -35.01 19.50 35.53
CA LYS A 331 -35.10 18.39 34.56
C LYS A 331 -36.22 17.38 34.87
N ASP A 332 -36.67 17.32 36.12
CA ASP A 332 -37.72 16.39 36.56
C ASP A 332 -39.14 16.95 36.30
N PHE A 333 -39.26 18.26 36.03
CA PHE A 333 -40.54 18.97 35.86
C PHE A 333 -40.81 19.46 34.44
N VAL A 334 -39.79 19.47 33.58
CA VAL A 334 -39.92 19.79 32.16
C VAL A 334 -39.68 18.50 31.38
N PRO A 335 -40.65 17.99 30.60
CA PRO A 335 -40.41 16.90 29.67
C PRO A 335 -39.39 17.40 28.65
N MET A 336 -38.10 17.10 28.88
CA MET A 336 -37.13 17.17 27.82
C MET A 336 -37.47 16.03 26.86
N PRO A 337 -37.51 16.26 25.54
CA PRO A 337 -37.58 15.15 24.58
C PRO A 337 -36.47 14.16 24.94
N GLU A 338 -36.81 12.89 25.10
CA GLU A 338 -35.87 11.79 25.38
C GLU A 338 -34.82 11.60 24.26
N ASP A 339 -34.86 12.42 23.21
CA ASP A 339 -33.81 12.60 22.22
C ASP A 339 -32.62 13.38 22.81
N THR A 340 -32.01 12.86 23.87
CA THR A 340 -30.58 13.11 24.13
C THR A 340 -29.72 12.20 23.23
N SER A 341 -30.23 11.86 22.04
CA SER A 341 -29.39 11.35 20.97
C SER A 341 -28.46 12.49 20.59
N ILE A 342 -27.16 12.26 20.77
CA ILE A 342 -26.06 12.97 20.10
C ILE A 342 -26.60 13.50 18.76
N PRO A 343 -26.47 14.81 18.44
CA PRO A 343 -26.89 15.29 17.13
C PRO A 343 -26.29 14.34 16.10
N LYS A 344 -27.15 13.60 15.39
CA LYS A 344 -26.73 12.68 14.33
C LYS A 344 -26.18 13.58 13.25
N PHE A 345 -24.89 13.89 13.34
CA PHE A 345 -24.16 14.48 12.25
C PHE A 345 -24.40 13.55 11.06
N ARG A 346 -24.90 14.11 9.95
CA ARG A 346 -24.89 13.34 8.69
C ARG A 346 -23.48 12.81 8.50
N GLU A 347 -23.38 11.63 7.93
CA GLU A 347 -22.11 11.08 7.47
C GLU A 347 -21.51 12.07 6.49
N CYS A 348 -20.63 12.94 7.00
CA CYS A 348 -19.97 13.99 6.26
C CYS A 348 -18.56 13.53 5.95
N SER A 349 -18.07 13.84 4.76
CA SER A 349 -16.74 13.47 4.28
C SER A 349 -15.60 14.25 4.95
N TRP A 350 -15.87 15.07 5.97
CA TRP A 350 -14.90 15.93 6.64
C TRP A 350 -15.03 15.88 8.17
N PRO A 351 -13.94 16.19 8.90
CA PRO A 351 -13.91 16.19 10.37
C PRO A 351 -14.99 17.05 11.01
N GLN A 352 -15.74 16.51 11.97
CA GLN A 352 -16.81 17.22 12.69
C GLN A 352 -16.40 17.72 14.09
N GLY A 353 -15.11 17.72 14.43
CA GLY A 353 -14.64 18.03 15.80
C GLY A 353 -15.02 19.45 16.27
N ILE A 354 -14.90 20.45 15.39
CA ILE A 354 -15.21 21.86 15.69
C ILE A 354 -16.71 22.08 15.89
N PRO A 355 -17.60 21.73 14.94
CA PRO A 355 -19.04 21.93 15.13
C PRO A 355 -19.60 21.11 16.30
N ALA A 356 -19.09 19.90 16.53
CA ALA A 356 -19.46 19.11 17.71
C ALA A 356 -19.11 19.81 19.02
N THR A 357 -17.92 20.40 19.12
CA THR A 357 -17.50 21.15 20.31
C THR A 357 -18.33 22.42 20.50
N ARG A 358 -18.67 23.12 19.41
CA ARG A 358 -19.57 24.29 19.47
C ARG A 358 -20.93 23.92 20.07
N LEU A 359 -21.53 22.82 19.60
CA LEU A 359 -22.80 22.32 20.15
C LEU A 359 -22.66 21.89 21.62
N TYR A 360 -21.56 21.23 21.97
CA TYR A 360 -21.27 20.86 23.36
C TYR A 360 -21.24 22.09 24.29
N LEU A 361 -20.53 23.15 23.89
CA LEU A 361 -20.45 24.38 24.67
C LEU A 361 -21.84 25.03 24.82
N LEU A 362 -22.62 25.11 23.73
CA LEU A 362 -23.96 25.70 23.74
C LEU A 362 -24.96 24.91 24.61
N GLN A 363 -24.92 23.58 24.56
CA GLN A 363 -25.89 22.74 25.26
C GLN A 363 -25.52 22.47 26.72
N ARG A 364 -24.23 22.49 27.06
CA ARG A 364 -23.76 22.06 28.39
C ARG A 364 -23.16 23.18 29.21
N THR A 365 -22.21 23.94 28.67
CA THR A 365 -21.48 24.93 29.48
C THR A 365 -22.27 26.22 29.64
N VAL A 366 -22.99 26.66 28.60
CA VAL A 366 -23.85 27.86 28.69
C VAL A 366 -24.99 27.71 29.70
N PRO A 367 -25.81 26.64 29.70
CA PRO A 367 -26.87 26.47 30.69
C PRO A 367 -26.30 26.23 32.09
N ALA A 368 -25.14 25.57 32.22
CA ALA A 368 -24.47 25.42 33.51
C ALA A 368 -24.07 26.78 34.10
N LEU A 369 -23.50 27.68 33.29
CA LEU A 369 -23.17 29.04 33.72
C LEU A 369 -24.41 29.84 34.14
N GLN A 370 -25.52 29.70 33.39
CA GLN A 370 -26.80 30.33 33.73
C GLN A 370 -27.35 29.79 35.06
N SER A 371 -27.33 28.47 35.27
CA SER A 371 -27.83 27.86 36.51
C SER A 371 -26.99 28.28 37.72
N LEU A 372 -25.67 28.44 37.56
CA LEU A 372 -24.78 28.95 38.60
C LEU A 372 -25.15 30.41 38.93
N ALA A 373 -25.36 31.24 37.91
CA ALA A 373 -25.77 32.62 38.09
C ALA A 373 -27.11 32.72 38.85
N GLN A 374 -28.12 31.96 38.44
CA GLN A 374 -29.42 31.87 39.12
C GLN A 374 -29.27 31.42 40.57
N ARG A 375 -28.47 30.36 40.81
CA ARG A 375 -28.20 29.84 42.15
C ARG A 375 -27.55 30.89 43.04
N LEU A 376 -26.58 31.65 42.53
CA LEU A 376 -25.92 32.70 43.31
C LEU A 376 -26.88 33.84 43.68
N VAL A 377 -27.77 34.24 42.77
CA VAL A 377 -28.79 35.28 43.03
C VAL A 377 -29.82 34.82 44.06
N ILE A 378 -30.30 33.59 43.97
CA ILE A 378 -31.22 33.01 44.97
C ILE A 378 -30.50 32.87 46.32
N GLN A 379 -29.22 32.49 46.32
CA GLN A 379 -28.43 32.37 47.53
C GLN A 379 -28.22 33.73 48.21
N THR A 380 -28.04 34.81 47.45
CA THR A 380 -27.96 36.15 48.06
C THR A 380 -29.29 36.66 48.56
N LEU A 381 -30.39 36.44 47.82
CA LEU A 381 -31.75 36.80 48.26
C LEU A 381 -32.16 36.07 49.55
N SER A 382 -31.85 34.78 49.66
CA SER A 382 -32.13 34.00 50.88
C SER A 382 -31.27 34.46 52.05
N LEU A 383 -29.97 34.70 51.81
CA LEU A 383 -29.05 35.13 52.86
C LEU A 383 -29.35 36.56 53.32
N SER A 384 -29.75 37.47 52.43
CA SER A 384 -30.21 38.82 52.80
C SER A 384 -31.53 38.76 53.57
N SER A 385 -32.48 37.92 53.16
CA SER A 385 -33.76 37.76 53.87
C SER A 385 -33.55 37.22 55.27
N PHE A 386 -32.65 36.23 55.42
CA PHE A 386 -32.26 35.69 56.72
C PHE A 386 -31.56 36.74 57.59
N ALA A 387 -30.68 37.55 57.01
CA ALA A 387 -30.01 38.64 57.70
C ALA A 387 -31.02 39.68 58.21
N THR A 388 -31.98 40.08 57.37
CA THR A 388 -33.02 41.04 57.74
C THR A 388 -33.94 40.47 58.82
N ALA A 389 -34.32 39.19 58.74
CA ALA A 389 -35.11 38.52 59.77
C ALA A 389 -34.36 38.42 61.11
N LEU A 390 -33.07 38.11 61.09
CA LEU A 390 -32.23 38.13 62.30
C LEU A 390 -32.09 39.53 62.88
N GLY A 391 -31.90 40.55 62.03
CA GLY A 391 -31.83 41.95 62.44
C GLY A 391 -33.12 42.44 63.08
N SER A 392 -34.28 42.09 62.50
CA SER A 392 -35.58 42.45 63.06
C SER A 392 -35.88 41.70 64.36
N LEU A 393 -35.51 40.41 64.45
CA LEU A 393 -35.62 39.64 65.70
C LEU A 393 -34.68 40.18 66.79
N MET A 394 -33.45 40.58 66.45
CA MET A 394 -32.52 41.24 67.38
C MET A 394 -33.12 42.53 67.95
N TYR A 395 -33.74 43.35 67.09
CA TYR A 395 -34.42 44.58 67.51
C TYR A 395 -35.63 44.30 68.42
N LEU A 396 -36.44 43.29 68.12
CA LEU A 396 -37.63 42.95 68.91
C LEU A 396 -37.32 42.21 70.22
N SER A 397 -36.21 41.46 70.28
CA SER A 397 -35.89 40.57 71.42
C SER A 397 -35.04 41.21 72.51
N SER A 398 -34.24 42.23 72.18
CA SER A 398 -33.27 42.79 73.13
C SER A 398 -33.66 44.21 73.55
N TRP A 399 -33.96 44.40 74.83
CA TRP A 399 -34.26 45.73 75.40
C TRP A 399 -33.06 46.70 75.36
N SER A 400 -31.84 46.18 75.18
CA SER A 400 -30.58 46.95 75.22
C SER A 400 -29.94 47.22 73.85
N VAL A 401 -30.48 46.67 72.75
CA VAL A 401 -29.87 46.80 71.41
C VAL A 401 -30.63 47.84 70.59
N GLY A 402 -29.95 48.93 70.23
CA GLY A 402 -30.55 50.01 69.44
C GLY A 402 -30.73 49.65 67.95
N ILE A 403 -31.58 50.38 67.24
CA ILE A 403 -31.81 50.25 65.79
C ILE A 403 -30.49 50.33 64.99
N TYR A 404 -29.55 51.16 65.45
CA TYR A 404 -28.24 51.32 64.82
C TYR A 404 -27.36 50.07 64.93
N GLU A 405 -27.39 49.36 66.06
CA GLU A 405 -26.56 48.18 66.30
C GLU A 405 -27.10 46.96 65.54
N ALA A 406 -28.42 46.72 65.61
CA ALA A 406 -29.08 45.66 64.86
C ALA A 406 -29.00 45.90 63.33
N GLY A 407 -29.11 47.16 62.90
CA GLY A 407 -28.93 47.57 61.50
C GLY A 407 -27.50 47.36 61.01
N ALA A 408 -26.49 47.70 61.81
CA ALA A 408 -25.08 47.52 61.46
C ALA A 408 -24.70 46.04 61.26
N VAL A 409 -25.15 45.15 62.14
CA VAL A 409 -24.90 43.69 62.02
C VAL A 409 -25.55 43.14 60.75
N THR A 410 -26.78 43.55 60.46
CA THR A 410 -27.51 43.14 59.24
C THR A 410 -26.79 43.63 57.98
N ALA A 411 -26.39 44.91 57.94
CA ALA A 411 -25.70 45.50 56.81
C ALA A 411 -24.33 44.84 56.56
N LEU A 412 -23.56 44.58 57.61
CA LEU A 412 -22.25 43.92 57.51
C LEU A 412 -22.41 42.52 56.92
N PHE A 413 -23.38 41.74 57.40
CA PHE A 413 -23.64 40.40 56.90
C PHE A 413 -24.03 40.40 55.42
N VAL A 414 -24.91 41.32 55.01
CA VAL A 414 -25.31 41.49 53.60
C VAL A 414 -24.11 41.87 52.73
N VAL A 415 -23.28 42.84 53.15
CA VAL A 415 -22.09 43.26 52.38
C VAL A 415 -21.07 42.13 52.25
N VAL A 416 -20.80 41.40 53.34
CA VAL A 416 -19.89 40.24 53.32
C VAL A 416 -20.42 39.14 52.40
N SER A 417 -21.73 38.88 52.44
CA SER A 417 -22.35 37.90 51.55
C SER A 417 -22.23 38.28 50.08
N LEU A 418 -22.50 39.55 49.73
CA LEU A 418 -22.39 40.07 48.36
C LEU A 418 -20.95 39.97 47.85
N ARG A 419 -19.96 40.34 48.68
CA ARG A 419 -18.54 40.23 48.33
C ARG A 419 -18.13 38.79 48.06
N LYS A 420 -18.58 37.85 48.89
CA LYS A 420 -18.30 36.41 48.72
C LYS A 420 -18.92 35.86 47.43
N MET A 421 -20.16 36.25 47.11
CA MET A 421 -20.84 35.77 45.90
C MET A 421 -20.32 36.44 44.62
N GLN A 422 -19.95 37.71 44.68
CA GLN A 422 -19.24 38.40 43.60
C GLN A 422 -17.93 37.65 43.25
N GLY A 423 -17.14 37.28 44.27
CA GLY A 423 -15.91 36.52 44.05
C GLY A 423 -16.17 35.16 43.39
N LYS A 424 -17.21 34.44 43.82
CA LYS A 424 -17.62 33.17 43.18
C LYS A 424 -18.04 33.36 41.71
N TRP A 425 -18.77 34.42 41.41
CA TRP A 425 -19.21 34.72 40.04
C TRP A 425 -18.04 35.10 39.13
N GLU A 426 -17.13 35.95 39.61
CA GLU A 426 -15.94 36.33 38.85
C GLU A 426 -15.01 35.13 38.62
N ALA A 427 -14.87 34.25 39.61
CA ALA A 427 -14.15 33.00 39.45
C ALA A 427 -14.82 32.07 38.42
N ALA A 428 -16.16 31.93 38.48
CA ALA A 428 -16.92 31.11 37.53
C ALA A 428 -16.80 31.64 36.08
N ARG A 429 -16.86 32.95 35.87
CA ARG A 429 -16.66 33.56 34.55
C ARG A 429 -15.27 33.28 33.99
N LYS A 430 -14.22 33.54 34.78
CA LYS A 430 -12.83 33.25 34.37
C LYS A 430 -12.57 31.77 34.13
N TYR A 431 -13.22 30.90 34.90
CA TYR A 431 -13.15 29.46 34.70
C TYR A 431 -13.78 29.07 33.37
N TRP A 432 -14.98 29.58 33.08
CA TRP A 432 -15.66 29.30 31.81
C TRP A 432 -14.91 29.86 30.61
N GLU A 433 -14.32 31.05 30.70
CA GLU A 433 -13.44 31.59 29.65
C GLU A 433 -12.32 30.59 29.32
N LYS A 434 -11.62 30.08 30.34
CA LYS A 434 -10.55 29.08 30.17
C LYS A 434 -11.08 27.76 29.61
N GLU A 435 -12.23 27.30 30.09
CA GLU A 435 -12.86 26.08 29.59
C GLU A 435 -13.16 26.18 28.09
N VAL A 436 -13.69 27.31 27.62
CA VAL A 436 -13.93 27.55 26.18
C VAL A 436 -12.63 27.53 25.37
N TYR A 437 -11.54 28.12 25.88
CA TYR A 437 -10.23 28.04 25.23
C TYR A 437 -9.67 26.61 25.19
N GLU A 438 -9.81 25.86 26.29
CA GLU A 438 -9.31 24.49 26.38
C GLU A 438 -10.07 23.56 25.46
N GLU A 439 -11.40 23.63 25.44
CA GLU A 439 -12.23 22.83 24.54
C GLU A 439 -11.98 23.19 23.07
N GLY A 440 -11.80 24.48 22.74
CA GLY A 440 -11.39 24.89 21.39
C GLY A 440 -10.03 24.32 20.96
N ARG A 441 -9.04 24.31 21.86
CA ARG A 441 -7.73 23.71 21.59
C ARG A 441 -7.81 22.20 21.39
N LYS A 442 -8.61 21.51 22.19
CA LYS A 442 -8.78 20.06 22.05
C LYS A 442 -9.51 19.72 20.74
N ALA A 443 -10.51 20.51 20.34
CA ALA A 443 -11.20 20.35 19.07
C ALA A 443 -10.24 20.47 17.87
N LEU A 444 -9.38 21.50 17.86
CA LEU A 444 -8.37 21.68 16.81
C LEU A 444 -7.39 20.51 16.75
N ARG A 445 -6.85 20.07 17.91
CA ARG A 445 -5.94 18.92 17.97
C ARG A 445 -6.57 17.62 17.50
N SER A 446 -7.87 17.43 17.78
CA SER A 446 -8.60 16.26 17.30
C SER A 446 -8.67 16.24 15.77
N VAL A 447 -8.93 17.39 15.14
CA VAL A 447 -9.00 17.51 13.68
C VAL A 447 -7.61 17.38 13.05
N GLU A 448 -6.58 18.00 13.66
CA GLU A 448 -5.17 17.84 13.26
C GLU A 448 -4.75 16.36 13.30
N GLY A 449 -5.09 15.66 14.38
CA GLY A 449 -4.78 14.24 14.54
C GLY A 449 -5.43 13.35 13.47
N GLN A 450 -6.65 13.70 13.03
CA GLN A 450 -7.34 12.99 11.95
C GLN A 450 -6.63 13.18 10.61
N PHE A 451 -6.33 14.43 10.21
CA PHE A 451 -5.62 14.67 8.96
C PHE A 451 -4.20 14.08 8.96
N HIS A 452 -3.50 14.11 10.11
CA HIS A 452 -2.20 13.45 10.22
C HIS A 452 -2.29 11.93 10.10
N ALA A 453 -3.33 11.31 10.65
CA ALA A 453 -3.57 9.89 10.47
C ALA A 453 -3.78 9.58 8.98
N ASP A 454 -4.62 10.35 8.29
CA ASP A 454 -4.92 10.18 6.86
C ASP A 454 -3.67 10.36 5.98
N LEU A 455 -2.80 11.32 6.30
CA LEU A 455 -1.50 11.52 5.65
C LEU A 455 -0.51 10.36 5.89
N SER A 456 -0.63 9.67 7.04
CA SER A 456 0.27 8.59 7.43
C SER A 456 -0.19 7.21 6.95
N VAL A 457 -1.43 7.07 6.47
CA VAL A 457 -1.90 5.79 5.90
C VAL A 457 -1.09 5.51 4.64
N LYS A 458 -0.12 4.59 4.74
CA LYS A 458 0.52 3.99 3.58
C LYS A 458 -0.58 3.27 2.79
N PRO A 459 -0.71 3.51 1.47
CA PRO A 459 -1.72 2.80 0.69
C PRO A 459 -1.46 1.31 0.83
N VAL A 460 -2.49 0.59 1.27
CA VAL A 460 -2.51 -0.86 1.28
C VAL A 460 -2.45 -1.29 -0.18
N VAL A 461 -1.25 -1.67 -0.63
CA VAL A 461 -1.08 -2.31 -1.93
C VAL A 461 -1.96 -3.57 -1.88
N PRO A 462 -2.98 -3.70 -2.74
CA PRO A 462 -3.81 -4.89 -2.72
C PRO A 462 -2.90 -6.09 -2.94
N VAL A 463 -3.01 -7.13 -2.12
CA VAL A 463 -2.23 -8.35 -2.35
C VAL A 463 -2.77 -8.99 -3.62
N ASN A 464 -1.94 -9.11 -4.66
CA ASN A 464 -2.34 -9.83 -5.86
C ASN A 464 -2.36 -11.34 -5.54
N GLU A 465 -3.56 -11.87 -5.30
CA GLU A 465 -3.78 -13.27 -4.92
C GLU A 465 -3.24 -14.23 -5.99
N GLU A 466 -3.34 -13.87 -7.27
CA GLU A 466 -2.85 -14.69 -8.38
C GLU A 466 -1.33 -14.86 -8.34
N LEU A 467 -0.61 -13.79 -8.00
CA LEU A 467 0.84 -13.82 -7.92
C LEU A 467 1.33 -14.64 -6.71
N THR A 468 0.60 -14.61 -5.60
CA THR A 468 0.90 -15.48 -4.45
C THR A 468 0.67 -16.96 -4.76
N LYS A 469 -0.41 -17.27 -5.48
CA LYS A 469 -0.69 -18.63 -6.00
C LYS A 469 0.42 -19.09 -6.94
N ALA A 470 0.83 -18.27 -7.89
CA ALA A 470 1.88 -18.59 -8.85
C ALA A 470 3.21 -18.93 -8.15
N LYS A 471 3.62 -18.15 -7.14
CA LYS A 471 4.83 -18.45 -6.33
C LYS A 471 4.72 -19.78 -5.59
N SER A 472 3.56 -20.08 -5.01
CA SER A 472 3.34 -21.34 -4.30
C SER A 472 3.45 -22.56 -5.22
N ILE A 473 2.96 -22.45 -6.45
CA ILE A 473 3.02 -23.51 -7.47
C ILE A 473 4.47 -23.77 -7.88
N ILE A 474 5.25 -22.72 -8.15
CA ILE A 474 6.68 -22.87 -8.49
C ILE A 474 7.44 -23.57 -7.36
N GLN A 475 7.16 -23.20 -6.11
CA GLN A 475 7.81 -23.84 -4.97
C GLN A 475 7.47 -25.33 -4.87
N ALA A 476 6.22 -25.71 -5.14
CA ALA A 476 5.80 -27.11 -5.18
C ALA A 476 6.50 -27.89 -6.32
N ILE A 477 6.63 -27.29 -7.50
CA ILE A 477 7.34 -27.89 -8.64
C ILE A 477 8.81 -28.12 -8.31
N ARG A 478 9.50 -27.13 -7.70
CA ARG A 478 10.91 -27.27 -7.29
C ARG A 478 11.13 -28.40 -6.28
N VAL A 479 10.23 -28.54 -5.30
CA VAL A 479 10.27 -29.65 -4.33
C VAL A 479 10.08 -31.00 -5.02
N THR A 480 9.15 -31.08 -5.97
CA THR A 480 8.87 -32.31 -6.72
C THR A 480 10.06 -32.70 -7.60
N LEU A 481 10.67 -31.74 -8.31
CA LEU A 481 11.87 -31.96 -9.12
C LEU A 481 13.07 -32.47 -8.31
N ALA A 482 13.24 -31.95 -7.08
CA ALA A 482 14.28 -32.42 -6.18
C ALA A 482 14.08 -33.87 -5.70
N SER A 483 12.84 -34.37 -5.71
CA SER A 483 12.52 -35.76 -5.36
C SER A 483 12.63 -36.76 -6.53
N CYS A 484 12.72 -36.26 -7.76
CA CYS A 484 12.80 -37.07 -8.99
C CYS A 484 14.23 -37.39 -9.44
N THR A 485 15.25 -36.97 -8.67
CA THR A 485 16.66 -37.36 -8.83
C THR A 485 16.93 -38.73 -8.25
#